data_AF-A0A3C0MH13-F1
#
_entry.id   AF-A0A3C0MH13-F1
#
_cell.length_a   1.000
_cell.length_b   1.000
_cell.length_c   1.000
_cell.angle_alpha   90.00
_cell.angle_beta   90.00
_cell.angle_gamma   90.00
#
_symmetry.space_group_name_H-M   'P 1'
#
loop_
_entity.id
_entity.type
_entity.pdbx_description
1 polymer ?
#
loop_
_entity_poly.entity_id
_entity_poly.type
_entity_poly.pdbx_seq_one_letter_code
_entity_poly.pdbx_strand_id
1 'polypeptide(L)'
;MRMKLANTPAPCNRSPAPQRLPPPPNARSKPMNEARKALRSTVRRLRLNSLALRKNWSARSFAQSLTDEEHALYRDYFPLFAHDYQLEPEGAWAIWLLMGGRGSGKTRAGAEWVMEQVALGAARHVALIGETLADARDVMIEGVSGIRRAAMDRDERPRFIKSERMLRWSNGAQARIFSAEDPDSVRGHAFDLVWGDEFAKWRYAQEVLDTTLFALRVGERPRMLITTTPRNRPDLRRLLNEPGLVVTRARTLDNADHLSAEFLTRIVKRYEGTALGRQELDGELLEDAQGALWNRAIIEAARVRAAPALSRIVVAVDPPVSSGP
;
A
#
# COMPACT_ATOMS: atom_id res chain seq x y z
N MET A 1 46.14 44.78 49.94
CA MET A 1 45.82 43.69 50.88
C MET A 1 44.30 43.50 50.84
N ARG A 2 43.73 42.76 49.87
CA ARG A 2 43.35 41.32 49.91
C ARG A 2 42.71 40.95 51.27
N MET A 3 41.48 40.45 51.37
CA MET A 3 40.87 39.37 50.58
C MET A 3 39.33 39.39 50.70
N LYS A 4 38.65 39.14 49.57
CA LYS A 4 37.22 38.80 49.48
C LYS A 4 37.00 37.38 50.02
N LEU A 5 36.04 37.20 50.92
CA LEU A 5 35.56 35.86 51.33
C LEU A 5 34.56 35.37 50.29
N ALA A 6 34.99 34.39 49.50
CA ALA A 6 34.19 33.63 48.57
C ALA A 6 33.37 32.59 49.33
N ASN A 7 32.04 32.65 49.20
CA ASN A 7 31.15 31.60 49.67
C ASN A 7 31.00 30.58 48.53
N THR A 8 31.69 29.44 48.66
CA THR A 8 31.63 28.34 47.68
C THR A 8 31.02 27.14 48.38
N PRO A 9 29.81 26.68 48.03
CA PRO A 9 29.34 25.37 48.46
C PRO A 9 30.00 24.28 47.58
N ALA A 10 30.37 23.19 48.24
CA ALA A 10 31.02 22.01 47.66
C ALA A 10 30.24 21.40 46.47
N PRO A 11 30.92 20.78 45.49
CA PRO A 11 30.25 20.09 44.39
C PRO A 11 29.53 18.85 44.94
N CYS A 12 28.21 18.85 44.81
CA CYS A 12 27.36 17.70 45.09
C CYS A 12 27.63 16.64 44.00
N ASN A 13 28.30 15.55 44.40
CA ASN A 13 28.64 14.43 43.54
C ASN A 13 27.35 13.69 43.16
N ARG A 14 26.71 14.07 42.03
CA ARG A 14 25.56 13.35 41.49
C ARG A 14 26.04 12.07 40.82
N SER A 15 25.76 10.93 41.44
CA SER A 15 25.86 9.62 40.81
C SER A 15 25.13 9.63 39.46
N PRO A 16 25.70 9.05 38.38
CA PRO A 16 25.02 8.95 37.11
C PRO A 16 23.75 8.11 37.28
N ALA A 17 22.63 8.63 36.76
CA ALA A 17 21.37 7.89 36.70
C ALA A 17 21.59 6.54 36.00
N PRO A 18 21.00 5.43 36.48
CA PRO A 18 21.19 4.13 35.85
C PRO A 18 20.68 4.20 34.41
N GLN A 19 21.57 3.99 33.45
CA GLN A 19 21.22 3.77 32.06
C GLN A 19 20.23 2.59 32.04
N ARG A 20 18.97 2.86 31.68
CA ARG A 20 18.00 1.79 31.45
C ARG A 20 18.50 0.96 30.27
N LEU A 21 19.04 -0.21 30.58
CA LEU A 21 19.33 -1.24 29.58
C LEU A 21 18.05 -1.50 28.75
N PRO A 22 18.17 -1.67 27.42
CA PRO A 22 17.04 -2.05 26.60
C PRO A 22 16.44 -3.37 27.13
N PRO A 23 15.10 -3.53 27.12
CA PRO A 23 14.48 -4.75 27.61
C PRO A 23 15.02 -5.96 26.84
N PRO A 24 15.28 -7.09 27.51
CA PRO A 24 15.80 -8.28 26.84
C PRO A 24 14.82 -8.74 25.75
N PRO A 25 15.31 -9.25 24.60
CA PRO A 25 14.44 -9.74 23.55
C PRO A 25 13.58 -10.89 24.08
N ASN A 26 12.26 -10.72 23.98
CA ASN A 26 11.28 -11.68 24.47
C ASN A 26 11.47 -13.03 23.75
N ALA A 27 11.91 -14.07 24.48
CA ALA A 27 12.29 -15.37 23.92
C ALA A 27 11.14 -16.11 23.20
N ARG A 28 9.88 -15.68 23.40
CA ARG A 28 8.70 -16.24 22.72
C ARG A 28 8.50 -15.76 21.27
N SER A 29 9.21 -14.72 20.81
CA SER A 29 9.06 -14.18 19.44
C SER A 29 10.03 -14.75 18.39
N LYS A 30 11.12 -15.40 18.83
CA LYS A 30 12.11 -16.04 17.93
C LYS A 30 11.53 -17.20 17.08
N PRO A 31 10.70 -18.12 17.61
CA PRO A 31 10.23 -19.28 16.83
C PRO A 31 9.35 -18.88 15.65
N MET A 32 8.51 -17.86 15.82
CA MET A 32 7.56 -17.40 14.79
C MET A 32 8.25 -16.61 13.67
N ASN A 33 9.35 -15.90 13.96
CA ASN A 33 10.11 -15.18 12.96
C ASN A 33 10.95 -16.12 12.08
N GLU A 34 11.54 -17.17 12.68
CA GLU A 34 12.22 -18.22 11.93
C GLU A 34 11.25 -19.07 11.11
N ALA A 35 10.09 -19.44 11.68
CA ALA A 35 9.03 -20.13 10.94
C ALA A 35 8.51 -19.30 9.76
N ARG A 36 8.30 -17.99 9.91
CA ARG A 36 7.89 -17.10 8.80
C ARG A 36 8.99 -16.86 7.78
N LYS A 37 10.26 -16.78 8.18
CA LYS A 37 11.39 -16.70 7.23
C LYS A 37 11.57 -18.00 6.45
N ALA A 38 11.47 -19.14 7.13
CA ALA A 38 11.45 -20.46 6.50
C ALA A 38 10.20 -20.64 5.62
N LEU A 39 9.06 -20.09 6.04
CA LEU A 39 7.84 -20.10 5.24
C LEU A 39 7.97 -19.20 4.01
N ARG A 40 8.64 -18.04 4.09
CA ARG A 40 8.93 -17.21 2.90
C ARG A 40 9.81 -17.94 1.89
N SER A 41 10.82 -18.69 2.33
CA SER A 41 11.66 -19.47 1.42
C SER A 41 10.92 -20.68 0.83
N THR A 42 10.08 -21.34 1.63
CA THR A 42 9.19 -22.43 1.18
C THR A 42 8.07 -21.91 0.28
N VAL A 43 7.47 -20.75 0.55
CA VAL A 43 6.40 -20.16 -0.26
C VAL A 43 6.94 -19.54 -1.53
N ARG A 44 8.15 -18.97 -1.55
CA ARG A 44 8.80 -18.60 -2.83
C ARG A 44 8.95 -19.84 -3.72
N ARG A 45 9.29 -20.99 -3.15
CA ARG A 45 9.32 -22.29 -3.84
C ARG A 45 7.93 -22.77 -4.27
N LEU A 46 6.93 -22.72 -3.38
CA LEU A 46 5.55 -23.13 -3.66
C LEU A 46 4.84 -22.21 -4.66
N ARG A 47 5.20 -20.93 -4.73
CA ARG A 47 4.69 -19.93 -5.68
C ARG A 47 5.32 -20.10 -7.07
N LEU A 48 6.62 -20.38 -7.13
CA LEU A 48 7.28 -20.81 -8.37
C LEU A 48 6.66 -22.11 -8.89
N ASN A 49 6.35 -23.05 -7.98
CA ASN A 49 5.61 -24.24 -8.33
C ASN A 49 4.17 -23.89 -8.75
N SER A 50 3.38 -23.13 -8.00
CA SER A 50 1.98 -22.83 -8.36
C SER A 50 1.84 -22.06 -9.68
N LEU A 51 2.77 -21.15 -10.01
CA LEU A 51 2.86 -20.47 -11.30
C LEU A 51 3.25 -21.43 -12.44
N ALA A 52 4.19 -22.36 -12.20
CA ALA A 52 4.54 -23.41 -13.16
C ALA A 52 3.42 -24.46 -13.33
N LEU A 53 2.66 -24.74 -12.28
CA LEU A 53 1.59 -25.73 -12.21
C LEU A 53 0.28 -25.21 -12.80
N ARG A 54 0.04 -23.89 -12.83
CA ARG A 54 -1.05 -23.30 -13.62
C ARG A 54 -0.97 -23.63 -15.12
N LYS A 55 0.20 -24.05 -15.63
CA LYS A 55 0.35 -24.54 -17.00
C LYS A 55 0.24 -26.06 -17.14
N ASN A 56 0.67 -26.87 -16.16
CA ASN A 56 0.89 -28.32 -16.37
C ASN A 56 0.41 -29.26 -15.23
N TRP A 57 -0.28 -28.80 -14.19
CA TRP A 57 -0.81 -29.69 -13.13
C TRP A 57 -2.22 -29.26 -12.72
N SER A 58 -3.14 -30.21 -12.58
CA SER A 58 -4.49 -29.85 -12.14
C SER A 58 -4.42 -29.31 -10.71
N ALA A 59 -5.11 -28.19 -10.43
CA ALA A 59 -5.19 -27.62 -9.08
C ALA A 59 -5.63 -28.64 -8.01
N ARG A 60 -6.34 -29.69 -8.44
CA ARG A 60 -6.78 -30.84 -7.63
C ARG A 60 -5.62 -31.73 -7.17
N SER A 61 -4.66 -32.00 -8.05
CA SER A 61 -3.50 -32.85 -7.79
C SER A 61 -2.53 -32.19 -6.79
N PHE A 62 -2.39 -30.87 -6.90
CA PHE A 62 -1.59 -30.09 -5.94
C PHE A 62 -2.24 -30.03 -4.57
N ALA A 63 -3.54 -29.71 -4.51
CA ALA A 63 -4.29 -29.73 -3.26
C ALA A 63 -4.13 -31.08 -2.54
N GLN A 64 -4.32 -32.21 -3.24
CA GLN A 64 -4.18 -33.56 -2.67
C GLN A 64 -2.76 -33.93 -2.20
N SER A 65 -1.74 -33.16 -2.59
CA SER A 65 -0.35 -33.41 -2.17
C SER A 65 0.05 -32.68 -0.89
N LEU A 66 -0.80 -31.77 -0.39
CA LEU A 66 -0.56 -31.02 0.84
C LEU A 66 -1.02 -31.83 2.05
N THR A 67 -0.22 -31.80 3.12
CA THR A 67 -0.66 -32.23 4.45
C THR A 67 -1.77 -31.32 5.00
N ASP A 68 -2.49 -31.75 6.05
CA ASP A 68 -3.55 -30.93 6.66
C ASP A 68 -3.02 -29.59 7.20
N GLU A 69 -1.82 -29.58 7.76
CA GLU A 69 -1.13 -28.37 8.24
C GLU A 69 -0.75 -27.44 7.08
N GLU A 70 -0.24 -28.00 5.98
CA GLU A 70 0.05 -27.23 4.77
C GLU A 70 -1.23 -26.74 4.07
N HIS A 71 -2.35 -27.46 4.18
CA HIS A 71 -3.65 -27.07 3.66
C HIS A 71 -4.23 -25.86 4.37
N ALA A 72 -4.17 -25.86 5.71
CA ALA A 72 -4.58 -24.72 6.53
C ALA A 72 -3.73 -23.49 6.18
N LEU A 73 -2.42 -23.70 6.08
CA LEU A 73 -1.49 -22.63 5.74
C LEU A 73 -1.65 -22.15 4.29
N TYR A 74 -1.96 -23.03 3.34
CA TYR A 74 -2.19 -22.69 1.93
C TYR A 74 -3.46 -21.86 1.73
N ARG A 75 -4.52 -22.15 2.51
CA ARG A 75 -5.80 -21.42 2.42
C ARG A 75 -5.68 -19.98 2.89
N ASP A 76 -4.89 -19.77 3.95
CA ASP A 76 -4.91 -18.51 4.68
C ASP A 76 -3.64 -17.65 4.44
N TYR A 77 -2.58 -18.21 3.82
CA TYR A 77 -1.35 -17.48 3.49
C TYR A 77 -1.46 -16.65 2.20
N PHE A 78 -1.75 -15.37 2.41
CA PHE A 78 -1.95 -14.36 1.36
C PHE A 78 -0.95 -14.45 0.20
N PRO A 79 0.38 -14.54 0.41
CA PRO A 79 1.33 -14.61 -0.71
C PRO A 79 1.14 -15.78 -1.70
N LEU A 80 0.41 -16.84 -1.34
CA LEU A 80 0.12 -17.97 -2.24
C LEU A 80 -0.97 -17.67 -3.26
N PHE A 81 -1.90 -16.78 -2.92
CA PHE A 81 -3.01 -16.39 -3.79
C PHE A 81 -3.00 -14.89 -4.17
N ALA A 82 -2.04 -14.13 -3.66
CA ALA A 82 -1.79 -12.75 -4.03
C ALA A 82 -1.27 -12.63 -5.47
N HIS A 83 -1.77 -11.62 -6.19
CA HIS A 83 -1.21 -11.19 -7.46
C HIS A 83 0.17 -10.54 -7.24
N ASP A 84 1.04 -10.59 -8.26
CA ASP A 84 2.39 -10.03 -8.18
C ASP A 84 2.40 -8.55 -7.76
N TYR A 85 1.44 -7.76 -8.25
CA TYR A 85 1.33 -6.34 -7.91
C TYR A 85 0.95 -6.08 -6.45
N GLN A 86 0.43 -7.08 -5.73
CA GLN A 86 0.03 -6.98 -4.32
C GLN A 86 1.17 -7.33 -3.36
N LEU A 87 2.30 -7.81 -3.88
CA LEU A 87 3.45 -8.16 -3.07
C LEU A 87 4.48 -7.03 -3.05
N GLU A 88 5.25 -7.03 -1.98
CA GLU A 88 6.39 -6.13 -1.82
C GLU A 88 7.34 -6.26 -3.03
N PRO A 89 7.64 -5.17 -3.75
CA PRO A 89 8.55 -5.23 -4.89
C PRO A 89 9.98 -5.55 -4.45
N GLU A 90 10.69 -6.28 -5.31
CA GLU A 90 12.11 -6.62 -5.08
C GLU A 90 13.01 -5.38 -5.20
N GLY A 91 14.20 -5.45 -4.59
CA GLY A 91 15.22 -4.42 -4.69
C GLY A 91 15.20 -3.34 -3.59
N ALA A 92 16.01 -2.31 -3.81
CA ALA A 92 16.13 -1.16 -2.91
C ALA A 92 15.20 -0.05 -3.37
N TRP A 93 14.21 0.27 -2.54
CA TRP A 93 13.24 1.34 -2.75
C TRP A 93 12.87 1.96 -1.40
N ALA A 94 12.43 3.21 -1.45
CA ALA A 94 11.97 3.97 -0.28
C ALA A 94 10.45 4.08 -0.25
N ILE A 95 9.84 4.30 -1.42
CA ILE A 95 8.39 4.44 -1.58
C ILE A 95 7.90 3.40 -2.58
N TRP A 96 6.91 2.62 -2.19
CA TRP A 96 6.14 1.76 -3.07
C TRP A 96 4.77 2.38 -3.32
N LEU A 97 4.48 2.77 -4.56
CA LEU A 97 3.18 3.25 -4.98
C LEU A 97 2.41 2.13 -5.70
N LEU A 98 1.37 1.63 -5.06
CA LEU A 98 0.41 0.69 -5.65
C LEU A 98 -0.79 1.47 -6.20
N MET A 99 -0.79 1.68 -7.52
CA MET A 99 -1.91 2.28 -8.24
C MET A 99 -2.84 1.21 -8.79
N GLY A 100 -4.14 1.44 -8.72
CA GLY A 100 -5.07 0.52 -9.35
C GLY A 100 -6.52 0.90 -9.22
N GLY A 101 -7.38 0.20 -9.93
CA GLY A 101 -8.83 0.41 -9.89
C GLY A 101 -9.48 -0.01 -8.57
N ARG A 102 -10.76 0.30 -8.44
CA ARG A 102 -11.61 -0.13 -7.32
C ARG A 102 -11.75 -1.65 -7.34
N GLY A 103 -11.56 -2.28 -6.19
CA GLY A 103 -11.64 -3.74 -6.10
C GLY A 103 -10.41 -4.49 -6.62
N SER A 104 -9.34 -3.81 -7.05
CA SER A 104 -8.09 -4.49 -7.44
C SER A 104 -7.31 -5.10 -6.27
N GLY A 105 -7.78 -4.92 -5.03
CA GLY A 105 -7.19 -5.54 -3.84
C GLY A 105 -6.03 -4.75 -3.20
N LYS A 106 -5.92 -3.45 -3.48
CA LYS A 106 -4.86 -2.57 -2.92
C LYS A 106 -4.89 -2.49 -1.39
N THR A 107 -6.08 -2.31 -0.81
CA THR A 107 -6.24 -2.21 0.65
C THR A 107 -5.81 -3.50 1.34
N ARG A 108 -6.14 -4.66 0.76
CA ARG A 108 -5.69 -5.95 1.29
C ARG A 108 -4.17 -6.09 1.19
N ALA A 109 -3.57 -5.72 0.05
CA ALA A 109 -2.13 -5.72 -0.14
C ALA A 109 -1.41 -4.87 0.93
N GLY A 110 -1.92 -3.67 1.22
CA GLY A 110 -1.32 -2.81 2.25
C GLY A 110 -1.46 -3.36 3.67
N ALA A 111 -2.62 -3.91 4.01
CA ALA A 111 -2.83 -4.56 5.31
C ALA A 111 -1.90 -5.76 5.51
N GLU A 112 -1.76 -6.62 4.50
CA GLU A 112 -0.89 -7.80 4.52
C GLU A 112 0.59 -7.42 4.60
N TRP A 113 1.01 -6.40 3.85
CA TRP A 113 2.37 -5.90 3.92
C TRP A 113 2.70 -5.37 5.32
N VAL A 114 1.84 -4.55 5.94
CA VAL A 114 2.04 -4.09 7.32
C VAL A 114 2.12 -5.26 8.30
N MET A 115 1.19 -6.22 8.21
CA MET A 115 1.19 -7.41 9.06
C MET A 115 2.49 -8.20 8.92
N GLU A 116 2.98 -8.37 7.70
CA GLU A 116 4.19 -9.11 7.41
C GLU A 116 5.44 -8.41 7.96
N GLN A 117 5.59 -7.10 7.74
CA GLN A 117 6.73 -6.34 8.27
C GLN A 117 6.77 -6.35 9.81
N VAL A 118 5.61 -6.23 10.45
CA VAL A 118 5.49 -6.34 11.92
C VAL A 118 5.83 -7.75 12.41
N ALA A 119 5.33 -8.78 11.72
CA ALA A 119 5.58 -10.17 12.07
C ALA A 119 7.07 -10.55 12.02
N LEU A 120 7.79 -10.03 11.04
CA LEU A 120 9.24 -10.24 10.87
C LEU A 120 10.08 -9.42 11.85
N GLY A 121 9.46 -8.49 12.57
CA GLY A 121 10.13 -7.52 13.41
C GLY A 121 10.90 -6.46 12.61
N ALA A 122 10.62 -6.31 11.32
CA ALA A 122 11.19 -5.27 10.46
C ALA A 122 10.56 -3.89 10.74
N ALA A 123 9.33 -3.88 11.25
CA ALA A 123 8.61 -2.68 11.66
C ALA A 123 8.10 -2.78 13.10
N ARG A 124 8.25 -1.69 13.87
CA ARG A 124 7.72 -1.55 15.24
C ARG A 124 6.96 -0.26 15.46
N HIS A 125 7.24 0.79 14.70
CA HIS A 125 6.61 2.10 14.80
C HIS A 125 6.00 2.48 13.46
N VAL A 126 4.75 2.09 13.27
CA VAL A 126 4.03 2.23 12.00
C VAL A 126 3.13 3.47 12.01
N ALA A 127 3.05 4.19 10.90
CA ALA A 127 2.02 5.18 10.63
C ALA A 127 1.01 4.66 9.61
N LEU A 128 -0.28 4.85 9.90
CA LEU A 128 -1.39 4.58 8.98
C LEU A 128 -2.04 5.90 8.63
N ILE A 129 -1.97 6.34 7.38
CA ILE A 129 -2.47 7.64 6.95
C ILE A 129 -3.67 7.40 6.03
N GLY A 130 -4.86 7.75 6.50
CA GLY A 130 -6.09 7.75 5.69
C GLY A 130 -6.44 9.16 5.22
N GLU A 131 -7.41 9.25 4.29
CA GLU A 131 -8.04 10.53 3.93
C GLU A 131 -8.50 11.27 5.20
N THR A 132 -9.31 10.59 6.02
CA THR A 132 -9.68 11.02 7.37
C THR A 132 -9.26 9.99 8.43
N LEU A 133 -9.32 10.36 9.72
CA LEU A 133 -9.17 9.39 10.83
C LEU A 133 -10.24 8.29 10.79
N ALA A 134 -11.44 8.61 10.32
CA ALA A 134 -12.52 7.64 10.19
C ALA A 134 -12.18 6.63 9.08
N ASP A 135 -11.68 7.07 7.93
CA ASP A 135 -11.24 6.17 6.85
C ASP A 135 -10.10 5.27 7.30
N ALA A 136 -9.09 5.82 7.99
CA ALA A 136 -8.00 5.02 8.54
C ALA A 136 -8.51 3.92 9.49
N ARG A 137 -9.50 4.23 10.34
CA ARG A 137 -10.10 3.25 11.25
C ARG A 137 -10.98 2.25 10.52
N ASP A 138 -11.95 2.72 9.74
CA ASP A 138 -13.06 1.93 9.22
C ASP A 138 -12.67 1.13 7.97
N VAL A 139 -11.68 1.59 7.21
CA VAL A 139 -11.18 0.93 6.00
C VAL A 139 -9.87 0.18 6.29
N MET A 140 -8.84 0.88 6.78
CA MET A 140 -7.50 0.28 6.89
C MET A 140 -7.38 -0.66 8.09
N ILE A 141 -8.10 -0.43 9.19
CA ILE A 141 -8.01 -1.25 10.42
C ILE A 141 -9.14 -2.27 10.50
N GLU A 142 -10.39 -1.80 10.58
CA GLU A 142 -11.58 -2.62 10.85
C GLU A 142 -12.26 -3.13 9.57
N GLY A 143 -11.91 -2.57 8.42
CA GLY A 143 -12.53 -2.90 7.14
C GLY A 143 -12.33 -4.36 6.73
N VAL A 144 -13.15 -4.80 5.76
CA VAL A 144 -13.13 -6.19 5.26
C VAL A 144 -11.78 -6.61 4.67
N SER A 145 -10.97 -5.65 4.22
CA SER A 145 -9.60 -5.85 3.73
C SER A 145 -8.54 -5.29 4.67
N GLY A 146 -8.93 -4.77 5.85
CA GLY A 146 -8.04 -4.09 6.78
C GLY A 146 -7.18 -5.02 7.62
N ILE A 147 -6.25 -4.43 8.37
CA ILE A 147 -5.20 -5.10 9.16
C ILE A 147 -5.79 -6.17 10.09
N ARG A 148 -6.90 -5.87 10.79
CA ARG A 148 -7.49 -6.84 11.72
C ARG A 148 -8.09 -8.05 11.00
N ARG A 149 -8.38 -7.98 9.71
CA ARG A 149 -8.87 -9.10 8.90
C ARG A 149 -7.74 -9.80 8.12
N ALA A 150 -6.57 -9.18 8.03
CA ALA A 150 -5.36 -9.79 7.48
C ALA A 150 -4.67 -10.75 8.48
N ALA A 151 -4.84 -10.55 9.79
CA ALA A 151 -4.34 -11.49 10.78
C ALA A 151 -4.94 -12.90 10.60
N MET A 152 -4.06 -13.88 10.43
CA MET A 152 -4.40 -15.31 10.31
C MET A 152 -4.98 -15.85 11.61
N ASP A 153 -4.26 -15.58 12.71
CA ASP A 153 -4.61 -16.07 14.03
C ASP A 153 -5.07 -14.95 14.97
N ARG A 154 -5.86 -15.34 15.97
CA ARG A 154 -6.34 -14.41 17.00
C ARG A 154 -5.21 -13.74 17.77
N ASP A 155 -4.10 -14.46 18.00
CA ASP A 155 -2.96 -13.96 18.76
C ASP A 155 -2.09 -12.96 17.99
N GLU A 156 -2.21 -12.97 16.66
CA GLU A 156 -1.56 -12.01 15.77
C GLU A 156 -2.40 -10.76 15.55
N ARG A 157 -3.70 -10.84 15.86
CA ARG A 157 -4.65 -9.77 15.63
C ARG A 157 -4.34 -8.60 16.57
N PRO A 158 -3.94 -7.43 16.04
CA PRO A 158 -3.63 -6.30 16.90
C PRO A 158 -4.89 -5.77 17.59
N ARG A 159 -4.70 -5.28 18.81
CA ARG A 159 -5.75 -4.60 19.57
C ARG A 159 -5.79 -3.13 19.17
N PHE A 160 -6.95 -2.63 18.76
CA PHE A 160 -7.17 -1.20 18.56
C PHE A 160 -7.53 -0.50 19.87
N ILE A 161 -6.76 0.52 20.24
CA ILE A 161 -6.97 1.36 21.41
C ILE A 161 -7.49 2.71 20.93
N LYS A 162 -8.81 2.90 21.04
CA LYS A 162 -9.52 4.06 20.48
C LYS A 162 -9.02 5.40 21.02
N SER A 163 -8.76 5.50 22.33
CA SER A 163 -8.30 6.72 22.99
C SER A 163 -6.90 7.17 22.51
N GLU A 164 -6.05 6.21 22.15
CA GLU A 164 -4.70 6.47 21.67
C GLU A 164 -4.61 6.51 20.14
N ARG A 165 -5.72 6.21 19.45
CA ARG A 165 -5.78 6.09 17.97
C ARG A 165 -4.69 5.14 17.45
N MET A 166 -4.53 3.99 18.10
CA MET A 166 -3.36 3.12 17.90
C MET A 166 -3.70 1.63 17.95
N LEU A 167 -3.13 0.86 17.03
CA LEU A 167 -3.03 -0.60 17.09
C LEU A 167 -1.81 -1.01 17.91
N ARG A 168 -1.94 -2.05 18.73
CA ARG A 168 -0.83 -2.69 19.43
C ARG A 168 -0.82 -4.19 19.17
N TRP A 169 0.35 -4.71 18.84
CA TRP A 169 0.61 -6.14 18.70
C TRP A 169 1.21 -6.73 19.97
N SER A 170 1.04 -8.03 20.17
CA SER A 170 1.60 -8.79 21.30
C SER A 170 3.15 -8.75 21.33
N ASN A 171 3.79 -8.59 20.17
CA ASN A 171 5.23 -8.45 20.03
C ASN A 171 5.78 -7.03 20.37
N GLY A 172 4.90 -6.10 20.76
CA GLY A 172 5.22 -4.73 21.13
C GLY A 172 5.27 -3.72 19.98
N ALA A 173 5.05 -4.14 18.74
CA ALA A 173 4.87 -3.21 17.63
C ALA A 173 3.58 -2.40 17.81
N GLN A 174 3.57 -1.19 17.23
CA GLN A 174 2.44 -0.27 17.29
C GLN A 174 2.22 0.43 15.95
N ALA A 175 0.97 0.72 15.62
CA ALA A 175 0.60 1.50 14.45
C ALA A 175 -0.38 2.60 14.83
N ARG A 176 -0.03 3.86 14.58
CA ARG A 176 -0.89 5.02 14.88
C ARG A 176 -1.60 5.49 13.62
N ILE A 177 -2.88 5.87 13.75
CA ILE A 177 -3.62 6.48 12.64
C ILE A 177 -3.45 7.99 12.59
N PHE A 178 -3.33 8.53 11.38
CA PHE A 178 -3.26 9.95 11.06
C PHE A 178 -4.26 10.29 9.95
N SER A 179 -4.65 11.56 9.87
CA SER A 179 -5.49 12.10 8.81
C SER A 179 -4.65 12.90 7.84
N ALA A 180 -4.87 12.71 6.54
CA ALA A 180 -4.28 13.55 5.51
C ALA A 180 -4.88 14.98 5.47
N GLU A 181 -5.89 15.27 6.28
CA GLU A 181 -6.44 16.62 6.49
C GLU A 181 -5.62 17.46 7.48
N ASP A 182 -4.72 16.84 8.25
CA ASP A 182 -3.90 17.50 9.27
C ASP A 182 -2.43 17.07 9.15
N PRO A 183 -1.65 17.71 8.25
CA PRO A 183 -0.24 17.40 8.04
C PRO A 183 0.60 17.53 9.32
N ASP A 184 0.30 18.54 10.14
CA ASP A 184 1.07 18.83 11.35
C ASP A 184 0.88 17.75 12.42
N SER A 185 -0.21 16.96 12.38
CA SER A 185 -0.39 15.82 13.28
C SER A 185 0.73 14.78 13.17
N VAL A 186 1.39 14.66 12.01
CA VAL A 186 2.50 13.73 11.77
C VAL A 186 3.81 14.27 12.36
N ARG A 187 3.91 15.59 12.54
CA ARG A 187 5.13 16.26 13.02
C ARG A 187 5.49 15.79 14.44
N GLY A 188 6.78 15.63 14.69
CA GLY A 188 7.31 15.20 16.00
C GLY A 188 7.26 13.69 16.21
N HIS A 189 6.64 12.93 15.31
CA HIS A 189 6.72 11.48 15.30
C HIS A 189 7.97 10.94 14.59
N ALA A 190 8.25 9.66 14.82
CA ALA A 190 9.32 8.91 14.18
C ALA A 190 8.81 7.49 13.87
N PHE A 191 8.92 7.07 12.62
CA PHE A 191 8.40 5.79 12.13
C PHE A 191 9.47 4.99 11.40
N ASP A 192 9.30 3.67 11.40
CA ASP A 192 10.05 2.73 10.57
C ASP A 192 9.21 2.22 9.38
N LEU A 193 7.88 2.38 9.43
CA LEU A 193 6.99 1.97 8.35
C LEU A 193 5.82 2.95 8.20
N VAL A 194 5.43 3.26 6.98
CA VAL A 194 4.23 4.05 6.69
C VAL A 194 3.38 3.32 5.67
N TRP A 195 2.07 3.28 5.91
CA TRP A 195 1.08 2.98 4.88
C TRP A 195 0.10 4.15 4.74
N GLY A 196 0.10 4.81 3.58
CA GLY A 196 -0.90 5.81 3.20
C GLY A 196 -1.92 5.25 2.22
N ASP A 197 -3.22 5.40 2.50
CA ASP A 197 -4.30 4.91 1.64
C ASP A 197 -5.07 6.06 0.96
N GLU A 198 -5.60 5.78 -0.23
CA GLU A 198 -6.37 6.70 -1.06
C GLU A 198 -5.68 8.07 -1.31
N PHE A 199 -4.39 8.08 -1.64
CA PHE A 199 -3.58 9.30 -1.81
C PHE A 199 -4.22 10.39 -2.69
N ALA A 200 -4.83 10.03 -3.82
CA ALA A 200 -5.50 10.98 -4.72
C ALA A 200 -6.67 11.76 -4.09
N LYS A 201 -7.15 11.33 -2.92
CA LYS A 201 -8.17 12.03 -2.13
C LYS A 201 -7.59 12.99 -1.09
N TRP A 202 -6.30 12.91 -0.79
CA TRP A 202 -5.68 13.73 0.23
C TRP A 202 -5.79 15.22 -0.14
N ARG A 203 -6.36 16.01 0.79
CA ARG A 203 -6.52 17.45 0.62
C ARG A 203 -5.17 18.16 0.58
N TYR A 204 -4.27 17.80 1.49
CA TYR A 204 -2.93 18.39 1.67
C TYR A 204 -1.83 17.39 1.28
N ALA A 205 -2.01 16.70 0.15
CA ALA A 205 -1.23 15.52 -0.21
C ALA A 205 0.30 15.71 -0.13
N GLN A 206 0.81 16.84 -0.66
CA GLN A 206 2.24 17.13 -0.64
C GLN A 206 2.76 17.40 0.77
N GLU A 207 2.07 18.23 1.54
CA GLU A 207 2.49 18.61 2.91
C GLU A 207 2.52 17.40 3.84
N VAL A 208 1.53 16.50 3.70
CA VAL A 208 1.48 15.23 4.41
C VAL A 208 2.65 14.34 3.99
N LEU A 209 2.90 14.19 2.69
CA LEU A 209 4.01 13.38 2.17
C LEU A 209 5.35 13.89 2.70
N ASP A 210 5.64 15.18 2.57
CA ASP A 210 6.90 15.79 3.00
C ASP A 210 7.13 15.60 4.50
N THR A 211 6.10 15.90 5.32
CA THR A 211 6.17 15.73 6.78
C THR A 211 6.37 14.26 7.16
N THR A 212 5.73 13.35 6.43
CA THR A 212 5.85 11.91 6.67
C THR A 212 7.24 11.39 6.28
N LEU A 213 7.83 11.88 5.19
CA LEU A 213 9.20 11.53 4.82
C LEU A 213 10.21 12.00 5.87
N PHE A 214 10.04 13.18 6.47
CA PHE A 214 10.83 13.59 7.63
C PHE A 214 10.59 12.71 8.87
N ALA A 215 9.38 12.17 9.03
CA ALA A 215 9.02 11.26 10.12
C ALA A 215 9.57 9.84 9.93
N LEU A 216 9.79 9.40 8.69
CA LEU A 216 10.20 8.06 8.31
C LEU A 216 11.72 7.87 8.41
N ARG A 217 12.23 7.74 9.63
CA ARG A 217 13.67 7.79 9.94
C ARG A 217 14.16 6.79 10.99
N VAL A 218 13.33 5.82 11.38
CA VAL A 218 13.67 4.82 12.40
C VAL A 218 14.06 3.49 11.73
N GLY A 219 15.09 2.83 12.27
CA GLY A 219 15.53 1.53 11.80
C GLY A 219 16.46 1.58 10.60
N GLU A 220 16.85 0.41 10.09
CA GLU A 220 17.83 0.28 9.01
C GLU A 220 17.25 0.59 7.63
N ARG A 221 15.97 0.29 7.42
CA ARG A 221 15.29 0.35 6.12
C ARG A 221 13.87 0.89 6.26
N PRO A 222 13.71 2.18 6.63
CA PRO A 222 12.40 2.76 6.76
C PRO A 222 11.72 2.85 5.39
N ARG A 223 10.47 2.39 5.28
CA ARG A 223 9.75 2.22 4.00
C ARG A 223 8.33 2.73 4.05
N MET A 224 7.84 3.20 2.91
CA MET A 224 6.48 3.70 2.73
C MET A 224 5.75 2.95 1.63
N LEU A 225 4.51 2.53 1.91
CA LEU A 225 3.54 2.12 0.90
C LEU A 225 2.49 3.22 0.74
N ILE A 226 2.20 3.59 -0.50
CA ILE A 226 1.06 4.43 -0.86
C ILE A 226 0.14 3.66 -1.78
N THR A 227 -1.13 3.54 -1.41
CA THR A 227 -2.17 2.92 -2.25
C THR A 227 -3.11 3.98 -2.80
N THR A 228 -3.45 3.90 -4.09
CA THR A 228 -4.39 4.88 -4.67
C THR A 228 -5.10 4.41 -5.93
N THR A 229 -6.29 4.96 -6.16
CA THR A 229 -6.92 4.99 -7.48
C THR A 229 -6.52 6.31 -8.14
N PRO A 230 -5.73 6.30 -9.23
CA PRO A 230 -5.07 7.51 -9.69
C PRO A 230 -6.06 8.56 -10.22
N ARG A 231 -5.74 9.82 -9.94
CA ARG A 231 -6.38 10.99 -10.54
C ARG A 231 -5.31 11.93 -11.05
N ASN A 232 -5.61 12.64 -12.14
CA ASN A 232 -4.70 13.63 -12.71
C ASN A 232 -4.51 14.81 -11.77
N ARG A 233 -3.56 14.71 -10.84
CA ARG A 233 -3.26 15.70 -9.81
C ARG A 233 -1.77 16.05 -9.80
N PRO A 234 -1.41 17.33 -9.54
CA PRO A 234 -0.01 17.74 -9.44
C PRO A 234 0.77 16.97 -8.38
N ASP A 235 0.15 16.67 -7.23
CA ASP A 235 0.75 15.89 -6.15
C ASP A 235 1.11 14.46 -6.57
N LEU A 236 0.19 13.73 -7.21
CA LEU A 236 0.49 12.39 -7.73
C LEU A 236 1.56 12.43 -8.83
N ARG A 237 1.55 13.44 -9.72
CA ARG A 237 2.60 13.62 -10.73
C ARG A 237 3.96 13.88 -10.10
N ARG A 238 4.03 14.67 -9.01
CA ARG A 238 5.28 14.87 -8.29
C ARG A 238 5.75 13.56 -7.64
N LEU A 239 4.84 12.86 -6.95
CA LEU A 239 5.14 11.56 -6.35
C LEU A 239 5.70 10.57 -7.37
N LEU A 240 5.15 10.52 -8.59
CA LEU A 240 5.63 9.64 -9.67
C LEU A 240 7.07 9.91 -10.13
N ASN A 241 7.63 11.08 -9.80
CA ASN A 241 8.99 11.46 -10.09
C ASN A 241 9.92 11.39 -8.86
N GLU A 242 9.43 10.87 -7.73
CA GLU A 242 10.25 10.78 -6.51
C GLU A 242 11.39 9.75 -6.64
N PRO A 243 12.63 10.11 -6.27
CA PRO A 243 13.74 9.16 -6.24
C PRO A 243 13.47 7.98 -5.31
N GLY A 244 13.80 6.77 -5.77
CA GLY A 244 13.56 5.55 -4.99
C GLY A 244 12.10 5.11 -4.92
N LEU A 245 11.23 5.70 -5.76
CA LEU A 245 9.88 5.20 -6.01
C LEU A 245 9.91 3.93 -6.86
N VAL A 246 9.11 2.96 -6.46
CA VAL A 246 8.71 1.83 -7.31
C VAL A 246 7.19 1.81 -7.44
N VAL A 247 6.69 1.53 -8.64
CA VAL A 247 5.27 1.57 -8.97
C VAL A 247 4.79 0.18 -9.36
N THR A 248 3.70 -0.28 -8.74
CA THR A 248 2.93 -1.42 -9.24
C THR A 248 1.54 -0.96 -9.67
N ARG A 249 0.98 -1.61 -10.70
CA ARG A 249 -0.31 -1.26 -11.30
C ARG A 249 -1.26 -2.45 -11.28
N ALA A 250 -2.54 -2.19 -11.08
CA ALA A 250 -3.55 -3.24 -10.98
C ALA A 250 -4.92 -2.81 -11.51
N ARG A 251 -5.48 -3.57 -12.44
CA ARG A 251 -6.86 -3.41 -12.88
C ARG A 251 -7.79 -4.16 -11.94
N THR A 252 -9.04 -3.74 -11.87
CA THR A 252 -10.12 -4.45 -11.19
C THR A 252 -10.26 -5.88 -11.70
N LEU A 253 -10.16 -6.06 -13.02
CA LEU A 253 -10.29 -7.37 -13.67
C LEU A 253 -9.14 -8.32 -13.33
N ASP A 254 -7.97 -7.81 -12.97
CA ASP A 254 -6.85 -8.68 -12.57
C ASP A 254 -7.17 -9.41 -11.26
N ASN A 255 -8.08 -8.86 -10.43
CA ASN A 255 -8.56 -9.42 -9.18
C ASN A 255 -9.98 -10.05 -9.28
N ALA A 256 -10.43 -10.40 -10.49
CA ALA A 256 -11.82 -10.84 -10.73
C ALA A 256 -12.25 -12.03 -9.87
N ASP A 257 -11.35 -12.98 -9.60
CA ASP A 257 -11.63 -14.18 -8.79
C ASP A 257 -12.03 -13.85 -7.32
N HIS A 258 -11.71 -12.65 -6.84
CA HIS A 258 -12.02 -12.18 -5.49
C HIS A 258 -13.17 -11.17 -5.46
N LEU A 259 -13.86 -10.97 -6.58
CA LEU A 259 -14.96 -10.01 -6.72
C LEU A 259 -16.28 -10.73 -6.94
N SER A 260 -17.39 -10.11 -6.53
CA SER A 260 -18.69 -10.69 -6.79
C SER A 260 -19.00 -10.69 -8.29
N ALA A 261 -19.59 -11.79 -8.78
CA ALA A 261 -20.00 -11.91 -10.19
C ALA A 261 -20.99 -10.79 -10.57
N GLU A 262 -21.84 -10.35 -9.63
CA GLU A 262 -22.75 -9.23 -9.85
C GLU A 262 -22.01 -7.90 -10.04
N PHE A 263 -20.95 -7.63 -9.26
CA PHE A 263 -20.15 -6.43 -9.44
C PHE A 263 -19.47 -6.40 -10.83
N LEU A 264 -18.90 -7.53 -11.25
CA LEU A 264 -18.28 -7.66 -12.58
C LEU A 264 -19.31 -7.44 -13.70
N THR A 265 -20.47 -8.08 -13.61
CA THR A 265 -21.49 -8.01 -14.67
C THR A 265 -22.25 -6.68 -14.72
N ARG A 266 -22.46 -6.00 -13.58
CA ARG A 266 -23.23 -4.75 -13.52
C ARG A 266 -22.37 -3.51 -13.55
N ILE A 267 -21.25 -3.49 -12.83
CA ILE A 267 -20.41 -2.29 -12.69
C ILE A 267 -19.32 -2.30 -13.74
N VAL A 268 -18.53 -3.37 -13.84
CA VAL A 268 -17.40 -3.41 -14.79
C VAL A 268 -17.93 -3.30 -16.22
N LYS A 269 -18.92 -4.11 -16.59
CA LYS A 269 -19.53 -4.06 -17.94
C LYS A 269 -20.16 -2.70 -18.29
N ARG A 270 -20.66 -1.96 -17.29
CA ARG A 270 -21.30 -0.64 -17.50
C ARG A 270 -20.27 0.43 -17.86
N TYR A 271 -19.10 0.37 -17.24
CA TYR A 271 -18.04 1.36 -17.43
C TYR A 271 -16.94 0.90 -18.39
N GLU A 272 -17.02 -0.32 -18.91
CA GLU A 272 -16.12 -0.86 -19.91
C GLU A 272 -16.04 0.05 -21.15
N GLY A 273 -14.81 0.36 -21.58
CA GLY A 273 -14.54 1.24 -22.72
C GLY A 273 -14.79 2.73 -22.45
N THR A 274 -15.19 3.13 -21.23
CA THR A 274 -15.36 4.54 -20.86
C THR A 274 -14.09 5.09 -20.20
N ALA A 275 -13.88 6.42 -20.27
CA ALA A 275 -12.80 7.09 -19.54
C ALA A 275 -12.90 6.86 -18.01
N LEU A 276 -14.12 6.91 -17.46
CA LEU A 276 -14.35 6.65 -16.05
C LEU A 276 -13.98 5.21 -15.67
N GLY A 277 -14.28 4.23 -16.53
CA GLY A 277 -13.85 2.84 -16.34
C GLY A 277 -12.33 2.69 -16.37
N ARG A 278 -11.65 3.32 -17.32
CA ARG A 278 -10.17 3.29 -17.37
C ARG A 278 -9.52 3.85 -16.11
N GLN A 279 -10.06 4.94 -15.57
CA GLN A 279 -9.56 5.52 -14.32
C GLN A 279 -9.94 4.68 -13.09
N GLU A 280 -11.24 4.44 -12.89
CA GLU A 280 -11.77 3.86 -11.65
C GLU A 280 -11.71 2.33 -11.61
N LEU A 281 -11.55 1.64 -12.75
CA LEU A 281 -11.45 0.19 -12.84
C LEU A 281 -10.08 -0.26 -13.36
N ASP A 282 -9.54 0.36 -14.40
CA ASP A 282 -8.22 -0.04 -14.90
C ASP A 282 -7.06 0.62 -14.11
N GLY A 283 -7.37 1.63 -13.30
CA GLY A 283 -6.36 2.34 -12.51
C GLY A 283 -5.38 3.11 -13.40
N GLU A 284 -5.86 3.60 -14.54
CA GLU A 284 -5.05 4.38 -15.47
C GLU A 284 -5.03 5.85 -15.07
N LEU A 285 -3.84 6.44 -15.06
CA LEU A 285 -3.68 7.89 -14.93
C LEU A 285 -3.95 8.52 -16.29
N LEU A 286 -5.18 9.02 -16.47
CA LEU A 286 -5.55 9.72 -17.70
C LEU A 286 -5.00 11.15 -17.65
N GLU A 287 -4.16 11.51 -18.62
CA GLU A 287 -3.70 12.88 -18.79
C GLU A 287 -4.69 13.65 -19.68
N ASP A 288 -5.12 14.82 -19.23
CA ASP A 288 -5.70 15.81 -20.13
C ASP A 288 -4.55 16.63 -20.72
N ALA A 289 -4.41 16.66 -22.04
CA ALA A 289 -3.47 17.54 -22.71
C ALA A 289 -3.89 19.00 -22.48
N GLN A 290 -3.08 19.75 -21.73
CA GLN A 290 -3.34 21.14 -21.38
C GLN A 290 -3.40 21.98 -22.67
N GLY A 291 -4.55 22.61 -22.96
CA GLY A 291 -4.76 23.42 -24.18
C GLY A 291 -5.27 22.67 -25.41
N ALA A 292 -5.67 21.40 -25.29
CA ALA A 292 -6.22 20.66 -26.43
C ALA A 292 -7.56 21.25 -26.91
N LEU A 293 -7.65 21.57 -28.21
CA LEU A 293 -8.90 21.98 -28.89
C LEU A 293 -10.00 20.92 -28.74
N TRP A 294 -9.61 19.65 -28.65
CA TRP A 294 -10.48 18.53 -28.31
C TRP A 294 -9.95 17.85 -27.06
N ASN A 295 -10.67 17.99 -25.94
CA ASN A 295 -10.37 17.20 -24.76
C ASN A 295 -11.02 15.80 -24.90
N ARG A 296 -10.53 14.85 -24.09
CA ARG A 296 -10.95 13.46 -24.25
C ARG A 296 -12.44 13.26 -23.93
N ALA A 297 -12.99 14.04 -23.00
CA ALA A 297 -14.40 13.98 -22.66
C ALA A 297 -15.31 14.29 -23.85
N ILE A 298 -14.95 15.29 -24.67
CA ILE A 298 -15.68 15.63 -25.91
C ILE A 298 -15.66 14.46 -26.89
N ILE A 299 -14.50 13.81 -27.07
CA ILE A 299 -14.36 12.67 -27.99
C ILE A 299 -15.20 11.47 -27.54
N GLU A 300 -15.18 11.13 -26.24
CA GLU A 300 -15.94 9.98 -25.75
C GLU A 300 -17.45 10.23 -25.74
N ALA A 301 -17.90 11.46 -25.46
CA ALA A 301 -19.32 11.83 -25.57
C ALA A 301 -19.85 11.70 -27.00
N ALA A 302 -18.99 11.91 -28.01
CA ALA A 302 -19.33 11.80 -29.41
C ALA A 302 -19.16 10.37 -29.98
N ARG A 303 -18.60 9.41 -29.21
CA ARG A 303 -18.30 8.07 -29.69
C ARG A 303 -19.58 7.21 -29.74
N VAL A 304 -19.89 6.66 -30.92
CA VAL A 304 -21.00 5.73 -31.13
C VAL A 304 -20.50 4.35 -31.53
N ARG A 305 -21.20 3.28 -31.11
CA ARG A 305 -20.86 1.89 -31.48
C ARG A 305 -21.27 1.52 -32.90
N ALA A 306 -22.36 2.12 -33.38
CA ALA A 306 -22.83 1.98 -34.75
C ALA A 306 -23.10 3.38 -35.30
N ALA A 307 -22.71 3.61 -36.55
CA ALA A 307 -22.98 4.88 -37.21
C ALA A 307 -24.49 5.05 -37.43
N PRO A 308 -25.07 6.24 -37.20
CA PRO A 308 -26.45 6.53 -37.56
C PRO A 308 -26.62 6.57 -39.09
N ALA A 309 -27.87 6.68 -39.57
CA ALA A 309 -28.12 6.92 -40.98
C ALA A 309 -27.40 8.20 -41.45
N LEU A 310 -26.49 8.05 -42.42
CA LEU A 310 -25.67 9.14 -42.93
C LEU A 310 -26.33 9.74 -44.17
N SER A 311 -26.43 11.08 -44.21
CA SER A 311 -26.94 11.81 -45.38
C SER A 311 -25.85 12.11 -46.40
N ARG A 312 -24.58 12.04 -46.01
CA ARG A 312 -23.42 12.36 -46.85
C ARG A 312 -22.18 11.62 -46.35
N ILE A 313 -21.34 11.20 -47.29
CA ILE A 313 -20.01 10.65 -47.01
C ILE A 313 -18.98 11.73 -47.39
N VAL A 314 -18.09 12.05 -46.46
CA VAL A 314 -16.96 12.97 -46.68
C VAL A 314 -15.69 12.22 -46.37
N VAL A 315 -14.73 12.24 -47.30
CA VAL A 315 -13.42 11.62 -47.13
C VAL A 315 -12.38 12.74 -47.06
N ALA A 316 -11.62 12.79 -45.98
CA ALA A 316 -10.47 13.67 -45.84
C ALA A 316 -9.19 12.84 -45.96
N VAL A 317 -8.22 13.33 -46.72
CA VAL A 317 -6.93 12.67 -46.95
C VAL A 317 -5.84 13.61 -46.45
N ASP A 318 -4.99 13.11 -45.56
CA ASP A 318 -3.77 13.79 -45.10
C ASP A 318 -2.55 13.06 -45.69
N PRO A 319 -2.03 13.50 -46.84
CA PRO A 319 -0.90 12.82 -47.47
C PRO A 319 0.41 13.10 -46.70
N PRO A 320 1.25 12.08 -46.48
CA PRO A 320 2.54 12.28 -45.81
C PRO A 320 3.49 13.15 -46.66
N VAL A 321 4.22 14.06 -46.02
CA VAL A 321 5.08 15.06 -46.70
C VAL A 321 6.48 14.55 -47.04
N SER A 322 6.69 13.24 -47.16
CA SER A 322 7.96 12.69 -47.67
C SER A 322 7.72 11.85 -48.91
N SER A 323 7.80 12.52 -50.06
CA SER A 323 8.13 11.90 -51.33
C SER A 323 9.65 11.82 -51.45
N GLY A 324 10.19 10.61 -51.45
CA GLY A 324 11.58 10.34 -51.82
C GLY A 324 11.66 9.01 -52.55
N PRO A 325 12.33 8.93 -53.72
CA PRO A 325 12.50 7.73 -54.52
C PRO A 325 13.38 6.66 -53.85
#